data_AF-T1B3C0-F1
#
_entry.id   AF-T1B3C0-F1
#
_cell.length_a   1.000
_cell.length_b   1.000
_cell.length_c   1.000
_cell.angle_alpha   90.00
_cell.angle_beta   90.00
_cell.angle_gamma   90.00
#
_symmetry.space_group_name_H-M   'P 1'
#
loop_
_entity.id
_entity.type
_entity.pdbx_description
1 polymer ?
#
loop_
_entity_poly.entity_id
_entity_poly.type
_entity_poly.pdbx_seq_one_letter_code
_entity_poly.pdbx_strand_id
1 'polypeptide(L)'
;MQLEYQPMPNDTPTLLVDVRQAFSEAGIAVSDWADAHGFHRESVYAVLSGRSKGRRGEAHRIAVALGLKASRPAAPLLASL
;
A
#
# COMPACT_ATOMS: atom_id res chain seq x y z
N MET A 1 -0.61 19.73 -15.44
CA MET A 1 -1.28 19.44 -14.16
C MET A 1 -0.56 18.25 -13.55
N GLN A 2 0.45 18.49 -12.70
CA GLN A 2 1.13 17.41 -11.99
C GLN A 2 0.21 17.08 -10.81
N LEU A 3 -0.36 15.86 -10.79
CA LEU A 3 -1.08 15.37 -9.62
C LEU A 3 -0.01 15.12 -8.56
N GLU A 4 0.14 16.06 -7.64
CA GLU A 4 1.01 15.94 -6.48
C GLU A 4 0.53 14.72 -5.69
N TYR A 5 1.29 13.63 -5.79
CA TYR A 5 1.02 12.37 -5.12
C TYR A 5 1.29 12.57 -3.63
N GLN A 6 0.21 12.62 -2.83
CA GLN A 6 0.33 12.64 -1.38
C GLN A 6 0.46 11.18 -0.89
N PRO A 7 1.62 10.77 -0.34
CA PRO A 7 1.77 9.43 0.22
C PRO A 7 0.85 9.28 1.44
N MET A 8 0.11 8.16 1.51
CA MET A 8 -0.73 7.85 2.67
C MET A 8 0.14 7.66 3.93
N PRO A 9 -0.25 8.21 5.10
CA PRO A 9 0.54 8.15 6.33
C PRO A 9 0.79 6.70 6.77
N ASN A 10 2.06 6.34 6.99
CA ASN A 10 2.54 4.95 7.03
C ASN A 10 2.65 4.32 8.44
N ASP A 11 2.01 4.89 9.47
CA ASP A 11 2.22 4.44 10.85
C ASP A 11 1.06 3.64 11.47
N THR A 12 -0.12 3.64 10.84
CA THR A 12 -1.32 2.97 11.39
C THR A 12 -1.81 1.86 10.46
N PRO A 13 -2.01 0.61 10.94
CA PRO A 13 -2.58 -0.44 10.11
C PRO A 13 -4.01 -0.05 9.69
N THR A 14 -4.16 0.33 8.42
CA THR A 14 -5.45 0.71 7.82
C THR A 14 -6.24 -0.55 7.43
N LEU A 15 -7.58 -0.52 7.50
CA LEU A 15 -8.40 -1.65 7.03
C LEU A 15 -8.62 -1.59 5.51
N LEU A 16 -8.83 -2.76 4.89
CA LEU A 16 -9.06 -2.85 3.44
C LEU A 16 -10.28 -2.05 2.96
N VAL A 17 -11.32 -1.95 3.81
CA VAL A 17 -12.52 -1.16 3.52
C VAL A 17 -12.19 0.32 3.41
N ASP A 18 -11.38 0.83 4.34
CA ASP A 18 -10.97 2.24 4.37
C ASP A 18 -10.13 2.59 3.13
N VAL A 19 -9.27 1.67 2.68
CA VAL A 19 -8.46 1.89 1.47
C VAL A 19 -9.34 1.99 0.21
N ARG A 20 -10.37 1.15 0.08
CA ARG A 20 -11.30 1.22 -1.07
C ARG A 20 -12.13 2.50 -1.04
N GLN A 21 -12.52 2.93 0.16
CA GLN A 21 -13.22 4.20 0.34
C GLN A 21 -12.30 5.38 -0.02
N ALA A 22 -11.04 5.38 0.42
CA ALA A 22 -10.06 6.40 0.07
C ALA A 22 -9.86 6.52 -1.44
N PHE A 23 -9.79 5.40 -2.17
CA PHE A 23 -9.77 5.43 -3.64
C PHE A 23 -11.01 6.09 -4.24
N SER A 24 -12.18 5.79 -3.68
CA SER A 24 -13.46 6.33 -4.15
C SER A 24 -13.59 7.83 -3.87
N GLU A 25 -13.19 8.27 -2.68
CA GLU A 25 -13.19 9.69 -2.27
C GLU A 25 -12.18 10.52 -3.05
N ALA A 26 -11.01 9.97 -3.35
CA ALA A 26 -9.98 10.61 -4.16
C ALA A 26 -10.30 10.59 -5.68
N GLY A 27 -11.30 9.83 -6.11
CA GLY A 27 -11.62 9.64 -7.53
C GLY A 27 -10.54 8.91 -8.32
N ILE A 28 -9.73 8.08 -7.65
CA ILE A 28 -8.59 7.36 -8.26
C ILE A 28 -8.99 5.91 -8.50
N ALA A 29 -8.83 5.44 -9.74
CA ALA A 29 -9.01 4.03 -10.04
C ALA A 29 -7.85 3.20 -9.46
N VAL A 30 -8.18 2.06 -8.86
CA VAL A 30 -7.17 1.11 -8.33
C VAL A 30 -6.19 0.66 -9.41
N SER A 31 -6.64 0.55 -10.67
CA SER A 31 -5.78 0.25 -11.82
C SER A 31 -4.73 1.32 -12.06
N ASP A 32 -5.13 2.58 -12.02
CA ASP A 32 -4.26 3.72 -12.33
C ASP A 32 -3.25 3.89 -11.19
N TRP A 33 -3.69 3.70 -9.95
CA TRP A 33 -2.80 3.63 -8.80
C TRP A 33 -1.78 2.48 -8.94
N ALA A 34 -2.23 1.29 -9.33
CA ALA A 34 -1.35 0.14 -9.50
C ALA A 34 -0.28 0.40 -10.58
N ASP A 35 -0.69 0.94 -11.72
CA ASP A 35 0.21 1.29 -12.82
C ASP A 35 1.23 2.36 -12.38
N ALA A 36 0.77 3.41 -11.68
CA ALA A 36 1.63 4.47 -11.15
C ALA A 36 2.68 3.97 -10.14
N HIS A 37 2.38 2.90 -9.41
CA HIS A 37 3.29 2.27 -8.43
C HIS A 37 4.07 1.08 -9.00
N GLY A 38 3.85 0.73 -10.27
CA GLY A 38 4.52 -0.40 -10.93
C GLY A 38 4.08 -1.77 -10.39
N PHE A 39 2.85 -1.89 -9.89
CA PHE A 39 2.29 -3.15 -9.41
C PHE A 39 1.35 -3.78 -10.44
N HIS A 40 1.29 -5.11 -10.45
CA HIS A 40 0.28 -5.81 -11.23
C HIS A 40 -1.12 -5.56 -10.63
N ARG A 41 -2.05 -5.05 -11.45
CA ARG A 41 -3.42 -4.72 -11.03
C ARG A 41 -4.11 -5.87 -10.30
N GLU A 42 -3.94 -7.10 -10.80
CA GLU A 42 -4.50 -8.32 -10.19
C GLU A 42 -3.94 -8.55 -8.78
N SER A 43 -2.65 -8.33 -8.56
CA SER A 43 -2.03 -8.45 -7.24
C SER A 43 -2.60 -7.42 -6.27
N VAL A 44 -2.88 -6.20 -6.73
CA VAL A 44 -3.51 -5.15 -5.90
C VAL A 44 -4.93 -5.55 -5.51
N TYR A 45 -5.75 -6.01 -6.47
CA TYR A 45 -7.09 -6.50 -6.18
C TYR A 45 -7.08 -7.72 -5.25
N ALA A 46 -6.12 -8.63 -5.39
CA ALA A 46 -5.98 -9.79 -4.52
C ALA A 46 -5.66 -9.39 -3.07
N VAL A 47 -4.89 -8.32 -2.84
CA VAL A 47 -4.65 -7.76 -1.50
C VAL A 47 -5.91 -7.07 -0.98
N LEU A 48 -6.54 -6.21 -1.79
CA LEU A 48 -7.76 -5.47 -1.41
C LEU A 48 -8.97 -6.37 -1.16
N SER A 49 -9.03 -7.56 -1.76
CA SER A 49 -10.07 -8.55 -1.51
C SER A 49 -9.73 -9.51 -0.37
N GLY A 50 -8.56 -9.38 0.25
CA GLY A 50 -8.06 -10.29 1.29
C GLY A 50 -7.65 -11.68 0.79
N ARG A 51 -7.68 -11.95 -0.52
CA ARG A 51 -7.23 -13.22 -1.11
C ARG A 51 -5.73 -13.44 -0.89
N SER A 52 -4.96 -12.36 -0.94
CA SER A 52 -3.54 -12.35 -0.61
C SER A 52 -3.30 -11.62 0.71
N LYS A 53 -2.72 -12.34 1.69
CA LYS A 53 -2.44 -11.81 3.03
C LYS A 53 -1.25 -10.84 3.09
N GLY A 54 -0.60 -10.53 1.97
CA GLY A 54 0.52 -9.57 1.93
C GLY A 54 1.71 -9.93 2.83
N ARG A 55 1.97 -11.23 3.04
CA ARG A 55 3.02 -11.69 3.97
C ARG A 55 4.43 -11.57 3.39
N ARG A 56 4.58 -11.66 2.06
CA ARG A 56 5.85 -11.60 1.33
C ARG A 56 5.66 -11.16 -0.12
N GLY A 57 6.77 -10.85 -0.81
CA GLY A 57 6.80 -10.58 -2.25
C GLY A 57 6.05 -9.30 -2.65
N GLU A 58 5.50 -9.28 -3.87
CA GLU A 58 4.73 -8.14 -4.39
C GLU A 58 3.53 -7.78 -3.52
N ALA A 59 2.76 -8.77 -3.06
CA ALA A 59 1.63 -8.53 -2.16
C ALA A 59 2.02 -7.86 -0.85
N HIS A 60 3.22 -8.12 -0.32
CA HIS A 60 3.74 -7.40 0.84
C HIS A 60 4.05 -5.95 0.52
N ARG A 61 4.72 -5.70 -0.61
CA ARG A 61 5.03 -4.35 -1.07
C ARG A 61 3.76 -3.52 -1.31
N ILE A 62 2.73 -4.13 -1.88
CA ILE A 62 1.40 -3.52 -2.03
C ILE A 62 0.77 -3.21 -0.66
N ALA A 63 0.78 -4.16 0.27
CA ALA A 63 0.20 -3.94 1.60
C ALA A 63 0.91 -2.81 2.37
N VAL A 64 2.23 -2.67 2.20
CA VAL A 64 2.99 -1.55 2.76
C VAL A 64 2.64 -0.24 2.03
N ALA A 65 2.63 -0.23 0.70
CA ALA A 65 2.32 0.97 -0.09
C ALA A 65 0.89 1.49 0.15
N LEU A 66 -0.05 0.61 0.46
CA LEU A 66 -1.43 0.96 0.82
C LEU A 66 -1.61 1.33 2.29
N GLY A 67 -0.56 1.34 3.11
CA GLY A 67 -0.65 1.61 4.55
C GLY A 67 -1.40 0.54 5.36
N LEU A 68 -1.60 -0.66 4.78
CA LEU A 68 -2.26 -1.79 5.45
C LEU A 68 -1.32 -2.50 6.44
N LYS A 69 -0.02 -2.27 6.30
CA LYS A 69 1.00 -2.84 7.17
C LYS A 69 2.15 -1.87 7.34
N ALA A 70 2.60 -1.70 8.58
CA ALA A 70 3.85 -1.00 8.84
C ALA A 70 5.00 -1.67 8.07
N SER A 71 5.70 -0.89 7.24
CA SER A 71 7.05 -1.26 6.86
C SER A 71 7.86 -1.25 8.13
N ARG A 72 8.22 -2.40 8.70
CA ARG A 72 9.22 -2.40 9.76
C ARG A 72 10.48 -1.84 9.10
N PRO A 73 10.97 -0.64 9.44
CA PRO A 73 12.31 -0.28 9.01
C PRO A 73 13.21 -1.40 9.52
N ALA A 74 14.02 -1.98 8.64
CA ALA A 74 15.05 -2.92 9.05
C ALA A 74 15.72 -2.29 10.27
N ALA A 75 15.59 -2.93 11.43
CA ALA A 75 16.04 -2.35 12.69
C ALA A 75 17.45 -1.80 12.45
N PRO A 76 17.78 -0.57 12.90
CA PRO A 76 19.13 -0.07 12.76
C PRO A 76 20.02 -1.02 13.56
N LEU A 77 20.63 -1.98 12.85
CA LEU A 77 21.80 -2.67 13.34
C LEU A 77 22.81 -1.53 13.51
N LEU A 78 23.29 -1.31 14.75
CA LEU A 78 24.22 -0.26 15.16
C LEU A 78 23.58 1.07 15.66
N ALA A 79 22.86 1.01 16.78
CA ALA A 79 23.02 2.02 17.82
C ALA A 79 23.69 1.36 19.02
N SER A 80 24.96 0.98 18.83
CA SER A 80 25.85 0.58 19.91
C SER A 80 27.14 1.34 19.71
N LEU A 81 27.32 2.40 20.49
CA LEU A 81 28.53 2.83 21.22
C LEU A 81 28.30 4.22 21.81
#